data_AF-A0A7M7MNB6-F1
#
_entry.id   AF-A0A7M7MNB6-F1
#
_cell.length_a   1.000
_cell.length_b   1.000
_cell.length_c   1.000
_cell.angle_alpha   90.00
_cell.angle_beta   90.00
_cell.angle_gamma   90.00
#
_symmetry.space_group_name_H-M   'P 1'
#
loop_
_entity.id
_entity.type
_entity.pdbx_description
1 polymer ?
#
loop_
_entity_poly.entity_id
_entity_poly.type
_entity_poly.pdbx_seq_one_letter_code
_entity_poly.pdbx_strand_id
1 'polypeptide(L)'
;MQYTLLKTKDEDISEADPKFRIKKSYPGKRYFIVVVLLGILFLGYIAIAYDLKPIHFGSKAIDTLAFSFNLQKPFYVVVIDAGSTGSRALAFSFHESILDSNLVLDDELYTETKPGVSAYAERPKEAAKSLTILLDKVKEVVPQSEWQHTPLSMKATAGLRLLPGHKAQEILQECRKMFEESGFQDCTHFSS
;
A
#
# COMPACT_ATOMS: atom_id res chain seq x y z
N MET A 1 42.77 -83.25 -37.14
CA MET A 1 44.08 -82.99 -36.50
C MET A 1 43.95 -81.67 -35.76
N GLN A 2 44.04 -81.69 -34.44
CA GLN A 2 43.85 -80.57 -33.54
C GLN A 2 45.22 -80.02 -33.16
N TYR A 3 45.40 -78.69 -33.16
CA TYR A 3 46.53 -78.04 -32.51
C TYR A 3 46.05 -76.77 -31.80
N THR A 4 46.40 -76.68 -30.52
CA THR A 4 46.19 -75.54 -29.63
C THR A 4 47.56 -75.01 -29.24
N LEU A 5 47.77 -73.69 -29.33
CA LEU A 5 48.88 -72.96 -28.70
C LEU A 5 48.32 -71.63 -28.21
N LEU A 6 48.04 -71.47 -26.91
CA LEU A 6 48.89 -71.13 -25.76
C LEU A 6 48.71 -69.65 -25.40
N LYS A 7 48.16 -69.45 -24.21
CA LYS A 7 47.90 -68.19 -23.54
C LYS A 7 49.12 -67.84 -22.69
N THR A 8 49.67 -66.64 -22.85
CA THR A 8 50.56 -66.03 -21.85
C THR A 8 49.77 -65.04 -21.01
N LYS A 9 49.91 -65.19 -19.70
CA LYS A 9 49.37 -64.34 -18.65
C LYS A 9 50.59 -63.75 -17.98
N ASP A 10 50.76 -62.44 -18.06
CA ASP A 10 51.63 -61.69 -17.17
C ASP A 10 50.83 -60.49 -16.65
N GLU A 11 50.78 -60.42 -15.32
CA GLU A 11 50.19 -59.35 -14.51
C GLU A 11 51.18 -58.17 -14.47
N ASP A 12 50.72 -56.92 -14.53
CA ASP A 12 50.94 -55.99 -13.42
C ASP A 12 50.10 -54.70 -13.52
N ILE A 13 49.99 -54.08 -12.36
CA ILE A 13 49.10 -53.03 -11.87
C ILE A 13 49.31 -51.66 -12.53
N SER A 14 48.23 -50.94 -12.83
CA SER A 14 48.22 -49.46 -12.70
C SER A 14 46.81 -48.86 -12.59
N GLU A 15 46.55 -48.31 -11.41
CA GLU A 15 45.91 -47.00 -11.18
C GLU A 15 44.38 -46.84 -11.39
N ALA A 16 43.69 -46.57 -10.28
CA ALA A 16 42.30 -46.15 -10.25
C ALA A 16 42.16 -44.71 -10.77
N ASP A 17 41.53 -44.54 -11.93
CA ASP A 17 41.22 -43.25 -12.55
C ASP A 17 40.20 -42.45 -11.70
N PRO A 18 40.47 -41.20 -11.30
CA PRO A 18 39.49 -40.38 -10.60
C PRO A 18 38.35 -40.05 -11.55
N LYS A 19 37.13 -40.52 -11.26
CA LYS A 19 35.90 -40.11 -11.96
C LYS A 19 35.71 -38.59 -11.83
N PHE A 20 36.31 -37.83 -12.74
CA PHE A 20 36.02 -36.43 -12.94
C PHE A 20 34.57 -36.37 -13.44
N ARG A 21 33.63 -36.09 -12.53
CA ARG A 21 32.26 -35.73 -12.90
C ARG A 21 32.32 -34.40 -13.65
N ILE A 22 32.55 -34.48 -14.96
CA ILE A 22 32.27 -33.39 -15.88
C ILE A 22 30.78 -33.09 -15.70
N LYS A 23 30.44 -32.01 -14.99
CA LYS A 23 29.12 -31.39 -15.15
C LYS A 23 29.04 -31.07 -16.63
N LYS A 24 28.27 -31.85 -17.40
CA LYS A 24 27.97 -31.57 -18.80
C LYS A 24 27.30 -30.20 -18.83
N SER A 25 28.10 -29.16 -19.02
CA SER A 25 27.60 -27.83 -19.35
C SER A 25 27.09 -27.97 -20.77
N TYR A 26 25.80 -28.25 -20.90
CA TYR A 26 25.15 -28.37 -22.20
C TYR A 26 25.40 -27.06 -22.95
N PRO A 27 26.16 -27.07 -24.06
CA PRO A 27 26.55 -25.85 -24.77
C PRO A 27 25.31 -25.06 -25.22
N GLY A 28 24.19 -25.75 -25.45
CA GLY A 28 22.89 -25.17 -25.75
C GLY A 28 22.25 -24.33 -24.64
N LYS A 29 22.70 -24.40 -23.38
CA LYS A 29 22.08 -23.61 -22.29
C LYS A 29 22.39 -22.11 -22.44
N ARG A 30 23.59 -21.76 -22.91
CA ARG A 30 23.96 -20.36 -23.18
C ARG A 30 23.21 -19.83 -24.40
N TYR A 31 23.14 -20.61 -25.48
CA TYR A 31 22.35 -20.25 -26.66
C TYR A 31 20.87 -20.13 -26.34
N PHE A 32 20.32 -21.00 -25.50
CA PHE A 32 18.94 -20.93 -25.04
C PHE A 32 18.66 -19.64 -24.26
N ILE A 33 19.54 -19.26 -23.33
CA ILE A 33 19.42 -17.98 -22.59
C ILE A 33 19.48 -16.79 -23.56
N VAL A 34 20.40 -16.81 -24.53
CA VAL A 34 20.52 -15.76 -25.54
C VAL A 34 19.26 -15.66 -26.40
N VAL A 35 18.70 -16.79 -26.84
CA VAL A 35 17.46 -16.81 -27.63
C VAL A 35 16.27 -16.30 -26.81
N VAL A 36 16.18 -16.64 -25.52
CA VAL A 36 15.13 -16.12 -24.63
C VAL A 36 15.27 -14.61 -24.44
N LEU A 37 16.48 -14.10 -24.21
CA LEU A 37 16.72 -12.65 -24.07
C LEU A 37 16.39 -11.89 -25.36
N LEU A 38 16.80 -12.42 -26.52
CA LEU A 38 16.45 -11.84 -27.81
C LEU A 38 14.94 -11.86 -28.07
N GLY A 39 14.26 -12.92 -27.65
CA GLY A 39 12.79 -13.02 -27.71
C GLY A 39 12.09 -11.96 -26.85
N ILE A 40 12.56 -11.73 -25.62
CA ILE A 40 12.02 -10.69 -24.72
C ILE A 40 12.24 -9.30 -25.32
N LEU A 41 13.44 -9.02 -25.84
CA LEU A 41 13.76 -7.75 -26.50
C LEU A 41 12.90 -7.52 -27.75
N PHE A 42 12.69 -8.56 -28.56
CA PHE A 42 11.85 -8.49 -29.75
C PHE A 42 10.38 -8.25 -29.41
N LEU A 43 9.85 -8.96 -28.40
CA LEU A 43 8.49 -8.71 -27.88
C LEU A 43 8.34 -7.29 -27.34
N GLY A 44 9.35 -6.78 -26.62
CA GLY A 44 9.40 -5.40 -26.15
C GLY A 44 9.41 -4.38 -27.29
N TYR A 45 10.21 -4.62 -28.33
CA TYR A 45 10.24 -3.77 -29.53
C TYR A 45 8.89 -3.74 -30.25
N ILE A 46 8.25 -4.89 -30.44
CA ILE A 46 6.91 -4.98 -31.04
C ILE A 46 5.88 -4.24 -30.18
N ALA A 47 5.91 -4.38 -28.86
CA ALA A 47 5.00 -3.66 -27.96
C ALA A 47 5.13 -2.14 -28.10
N ILE A 48 6.36 -1.63 -28.15
CA ILE A 48 6.66 -0.20 -28.33
C ILE A 48 6.28 0.27 -29.74
N ALA A 49 6.65 -0.48 -30.78
CA ALA A 49 6.48 -0.06 -32.18
C ALA A 49 5.02 0.02 -32.62
N TYR A 50 4.15 -0.82 -32.06
CA TYR A 50 2.73 -0.84 -32.38
C TYR A 50 1.86 -0.04 -31.41
N ASP A 51 2.48 0.73 -30.51
CA ASP A 51 1.80 1.44 -29.42
C ASP A 51 0.76 0.53 -28.74
N LEU A 52 1.14 -0.74 -28.57
CA LEU A 52 0.35 -1.73 -27.87
C LEU A 52 0.32 -1.24 -26.43
N LYS A 53 -0.72 -0.49 -26.08
CA LYS A 53 -1.12 -0.26 -24.70
C LYS A 53 -0.97 -1.61 -24.02
N PRO A 54 -0.14 -1.74 -22.98
CA PRO A 54 0.17 -3.02 -22.38
C PRO A 54 -1.16 -3.75 -22.22
N ILE A 55 -1.26 -4.88 -22.94
CA ILE A 55 -2.43 -5.75 -22.94
C ILE A 55 -2.85 -5.83 -21.48
N HIS A 56 -4.10 -5.47 -21.21
CA HIS A 56 -4.77 -5.25 -19.91
C HIS A 56 -4.58 -6.44 -18.94
N PHE A 57 -3.34 -6.82 -18.62
CA PHE A 57 -2.95 -7.62 -17.49
C PHE A 57 -3.38 -6.74 -16.33
N GLY A 58 -4.59 -7.05 -15.82
CA GLY A 58 -5.50 -6.03 -15.31
C GLY A 58 -4.80 -5.07 -14.36
N SER A 59 -5.04 -3.76 -14.48
CA SER A 59 -4.31 -2.75 -13.69
C SER A 59 -4.19 -3.18 -12.22
N LYS A 60 -5.27 -3.72 -11.66
CA LYS A 60 -5.33 -4.40 -10.35
C LYS A 60 -4.16 -5.33 -10.04
N ALA A 61 -3.78 -6.24 -10.95
CA ALA A 61 -2.68 -7.18 -10.74
C ALA A 61 -1.31 -6.49 -10.79
N ILE A 62 -1.14 -5.49 -11.67
CA ILE A 62 0.09 -4.68 -11.74
C ILE A 62 0.21 -3.80 -10.48
N ASP A 63 -0.87 -3.15 -10.06
CA ASP A 63 -0.96 -2.34 -8.84
C ASP A 63 -0.71 -3.22 -7.59
N THR A 64 -1.27 -4.43 -7.54
CA THR A 64 -1.00 -5.38 -6.44
C THR A 64 0.47 -5.78 -6.37
N LEU A 65 1.10 -6.04 -7.52
CA LEU A 65 2.53 -6.34 -7.58
C LEU A 65 3.37 -5.13 -7.19
N ALA A 66 3.00 -3.94 -7.66
CA ALA A 66 3.66 -2.69 -7.30
C ALA A 66 3.59 -2.42 -5.80
N PHE A 67 2.43 -2.62 -5.18
CA PHE A 67 2.23 -2.56 -3.73
C PHE A 67 3.11 -3.59 -3.01
N SER A 68 3.14 -4.83 -3.51
CA SER A 68 3.98 -5.91 -2.95
C SER A 68 5.48 -5.64 -3.03
N PHE A 69 5.92 -4.85 -4.02
CA PHE A 69 7.29 -4.39 -4.18
C PHE A 69 7.55 -3.00 -3.56
N ASN A 70 6.61 -2.45 -2.78
CA ASN A 70 6.71 -1.11 -2.18
C ASN A 70 6.98 0.01 -3.22
N LEU A 71 6.55 -0.17 -4.47
CA LEU A 71 6.72 0.81 -5.55
C LEU A 71 5.70 1.95 -5.48
N GLN A 72 4.61 1.76 -4.73
CA GLN A 72 3.58 2.77 -4.45
C GLN A 72 3.53 3.03 -2.95
N LYS A 73 3.66 4.30 -2.56
CA LYS A 73 3.47 4.73 -1.19
C LYS A 73 2.00 5.13 -1.01
N PRO A 74 1.25 4.54 -0.06
CA PRO A 74 -0.10 4.99 0.22
C PRO A 74 -0.08 6.37 0.89
N PHE A 75 -1.13 7.15 0.67
CA PHE A 75 -1.41 8.37 1.41
C PHE A 75 -2.81 8.32 2.01
N TYR A 76 -3.01 9.09 3.07
CA TYR A 76 -4.19 8.97 3.93
C TYR A 76 -4.92 10.31 4.03
N VAL A 77 -6.24 10.27 4.22
CA VAL A 77 -7.06 11.46 4.46
C VAL A 77 -8.08 11.15 5.54
N VAL A 78 -8.25 12.08 6.49
CA VAL A 78 -9.20 11.95 7.61
C VAL A 78 -10.22 13.07 7.57
N VAL A 79 -11.50 12.70 7.65
CA VAL A 79 -12.62 13.65 7.73
C VAL A 79 -13.48 13.32 8.94
N ILE A 80 -13.66 14.32 9.82
CA ILE A 80 -14.59 14.27 10.94
C ILE A 80 -15.88 15.01 10.56
N ASP A 81 -17.00 14.30 10.52
CA ASP A 81 -18.33 14.89 10.36
C ASP A 81 -18.96 15.14 11.74
N ALA A 82 -19.19 16.41 12.05
CA ALA A 82 -19.69 16.89 13.32
C ALA A 82 -21.20 17.15 13.25
N GLY A 83 -21.96 16.09 13.52
CA GLY A 83 -23.42 16.08 13.53
C GLY A 83 -24.03 16.53 14.86
N SER A 84 -25.36 16.76 14.85
CA SER A 84 -26.13 16.97 16.08
C SER A 84 -26.45 15.67 16.82
N THR A 85 -26.87 14.64 16.08
CA THR A 85 -27.24 13.34 16.65
C THR A 85 -26.02 12.46 16.93
N GLY A 86 -24.95 12.63 16.16
CA GLY A 86 -23.74 11.84 16.26
C GLY A 86 -22.59 12.48 15.49
N SER A 87 -21.37 12.08 15.81
CA SER A 87 -20.14 12.50 15.14
C SER A 87 -19.48 11.31 14.48
N ARG A 88 -18.93 11.47 13.28
CA ARG A 88 -18.34 10.38 12.49
C ARG A 88 -16.90 10.69 12.13
N ALA A 89 -16.07 9.66 12.04
CA ALA A 89 -14.78 9.74 11.38
C ALA A 89 -14.78 8.83 10.16
N LEU A 90 -14.26 9.38 9.08
CA LEU A 90 -13.91 8.70 7.85
C LEU A 90 -12.39 8.78 7.70
N ALA A 91 -11.71 7.65 7.54
CA ALA A 91 -10.32 7.63 7.13
C ALA A 91 -10.18 6.82 5.85
N PHE A 92 -9.53 7.39 4.86
CA PHE A 92 -9.32 6.78 3.56
C PHE A 92 -7.83 6.57 3.33
N SER A 93 -7.46 5.46 2.72
CA SER A 93 -6.12 5.24 2.17
C SER A 93 -6.19 5.12 0.66
N PHE A 94 -5.25 5.76 -0.03
CA PHE A 94 -5.17 5.76 -1.48
C PHE A 94 -3.73 5.48 -1.93
N HIS A 95 -3.59 5.01 -3.16
CA HIS A 95 -2.34 5.07 -3.91
C HIS A 95 -2.57 5.68 -5.29
N GLU A 96 -1.47 6.14 -5.91
CA GLU A 96 -1.46 6.54 -7.31
C GLU A 96 -1.12 5.32 -8.18
N SER A 97 -2.01 4.98 -9.10
CA SER A 97 -1.79 3.92 -10.09
C SER A 97 -0.60 4.25 -10.98
N ILE A 98 0.31 3.28 -11.17
CA ILE A 98 1.52 3.47 -11.98
C ILE A 98 1.21 3.64 -13.46
N LEU A 99 0.11 3.05 -13.94
CA LEU A 99 -0.17 2.95 -15.37
C LEU A 99 -0.86 4.21 -15.92
N ASP A 100 -1.70 4.84 -15.11
CA ASP A 100 -2.58 5.92 -15.56
C ASP A 100 -2.64 7.12 -14.60
N SER A 101 -1.82 7.13 -13.53
CA SER A 101 -1.78 8.20 -12.52
C SER A 101 -3.12 8.49 -11.84
N ASN A 102 -4.08 7.57 -11.92
CA ASN A 102 -5.35 7.70 -11.23
C ASN A 102 -5.18 7.41 -9.74
N LEU A 103 -5.93 8.14 -8.91
CA LEU A 103 -6.06 7.82 -7.49
C LEU A 103 -6.97 6.62 -7.30
N VAL A 104 -6.44 5.59 -6.65
CA VAL A 104 -7.17 4.36 -6.34
C VAL A 104 -7.41 4.31 -4.83
N LEU A 105 -8.67 4.09 -4.44
CA LEU A 105 -9.04 3.86 -3.04
C LEU A 105 -8.66 2.43 -2.64
N ASP A 106 -7.87 2.32 -1.58
CA ASP A 106 -7.41 1.04 -1.02
C ASP A 106 -8.32 0.56 0.11
N ASP A 107 -8.60 1.44 1.07
CA ASP A 107 -9.37 1.10 2.26
C ASP A 107 -10.12 2.32 2.80
N GLU A 108 -11.19 2.05 3.54
CA GLU A 108 -12.06 3.02 4.17
C GLU A 108 -12.43 2.57 5.58
N LEU A 109 -12.11 3.41 6.56
CA LEU A 109 -12.65 3.31 7.91
C LEU A 109 -13.87 4.23 8.05
N TYR A 110 -14.97 3.67 8.54
CA TYR A 110 -16.13 4.41 9.04
C TYR A 110 -16.37 4.12 10.52
N THR A 111 -16.44 5.15 11.36
CA THR A 111 -16.86 5.00 12.76
C THR A 111 -17.71 6.17 13.22
N GLU A 112 -18.69 5.91 14.09
CA GLU A 112 -19.61 6.90 14.64
C GLU A 112 -19.61 6.86 16.18
N THR A 113 -19.85 8.02 16.80
CA THR A 113 -20.13 8.19 18.22
C THR A 113 -21.42 9.00 18.41
N LYS A 114 -22.09 8.78 19.54
CA LYS A 114 -23.29 9.53 19.95
C LYS A 114 -23.16 9.93 21.44
N PRO A 115 -23.75 11.07 21.85
CA PRO A 115 -24.41 12.07 21.03
C PRO A 115 -23.41 12.89 20.18
N GLY A 116 -23.90 13.68 19.23
CA GLY A 116 -23.06 14.55 18.40
C GLY A 116 -22.52 15.75 19.18
N VAL A 117 -21.54 16.45 18.61
CA VAL A 117 -20.86 17.57 19.30
C VAL A 117 -21.81 18.69 19.74
N SER A 118 -22.93 18.91 19.03
CA SER A 118 -23.87 19.97 19.39
C SER A 118 -24.63 19.68 20.71
N ALA A 119 -24.68 18.43 21.16
CA ALA A 119 -25.27 18.07 22.46
C ALA A 119 -24.44 18.59 23.66
N TYR A 120 -23.22 19.06 23.40
CA TYR A 120 -22.29 19.59 24.39
C TYR A 120 -22.18 21.11 24.30
N ALA A 121 -23.25 21.81 23.87
CA ALA A 121 -23.29 23.26 23.69
C ALA A 121 -22.79 24.06 24.90
N GLU A 122 -23.05 23.59 26.13
CA GLU A 122 -22.59 24.24 27.37
C GLU A 122 -21.24 23.70 27.88
N ARG A 123 -20.68 22.67 27.24
CA ARG A 123 -19.51 21.91 27.70
C ARG A 123 -18.51 21.66 26.56
N PRO A 124 -17.88 22.72 25.99
CA PRO A 124 -17.02 22.61 24.80
C PRO A 124 -15.88 21.59 24.91
N LYS A 125 -15.25 21.50 26.08
CA LYS A 125 -14.17 20.52 26.35
C LYS A 125 -14.66 19.08 26.24
N GLU A 126 -15.89 18.82 26.67
CA GLU A 126 -16.49 17.49 26.53
C GLU A 126 -16.89 17.19 25.09
N ALA A 127 -17.31 18.21 24.34
CA ALA A 127 -17.55 18.10 22.90
C ALA A 127 -16.30 17.61 22.18
N ALA A 128 -15.15 18.24 22.45
CA ALA A 128 -13.86 17.80 21.96
C ALA A 128 -13.61 16.35 22.42
N LYS A 129 -13.56 16.08 23.72
CA LYS A 129 -13.27 14.73 24.28
C LYS A 129 -14.11 13.60 23.66
N SER A 130 -15.36 13.87 23.27
CA SER A 130 -16.21 12.88 22.58
C SER A 130 -15.61 12.40 21.25
N LEU A 131 -14.84 13.24 20.56
CA LEU A 131 -14.16 12.93 19.30
C LEU A 131 -12.88 12.12 19.49
N THR A 132 -12.30 12.05 20.70
CA THR A 132 -11.09 11.26 20.95
C THR A 132 -11.32 9.78 20.61
N ILE A 133 -12.51 9.24 20.92
CA ILE A 133 -12.88 7.86 20.58
C ILE A 133 -12.82 7.62 19.07
N LEU A 134 -13.22 8.61 18.27
CA LEU A 134 -13.15 8.50 16.81
C LEU A 134 -11.70 8.57 16.33
N LEU A 135 -10.91 9.49 16.89
CA LEU A 135 -9.52 9.71 16.54
C LEU A 135 -8.64 8.51 16.90
N ASP A 136 -8.91 7.84 18.02
CA ASP A 136 -8.18 6.64 18.44
C ASP A 136 -8.38 5.51 17.42
N LYS A 137 -9.61 5.30 16.93
CA LYS A 137 -9.89 4.34 15.85
C LYS A 137 -9.20 4.70 14.53
N VAL A 138 -9.10 6.00 14.22
CA VAL A 138 -8.35 6.45 13.05
C VAL A 138 -6.85 6.14 13.22
N LYS A 139 -6.30 6.32 14.43
CA LYS A 139 -4.91 5.99 14.75
C LYS A 139 -4.59 4.50 14.69
N GLU A 140 -5.59 3.63 14.82
CA GLU A 140 -5.43 2.19 14.63
C GLU A 140 -5.20 1.81 13.15
N VAL A 141 -5.75 2.58 12.20
CA VAL A 141 -5.66 2.26 10.76
C VAL A 141 -4.62 3.10 10.01
N VAL A 142 -4.32 4.32 10.48
CA VAL A 142 -3.28 5.17 9.87
C VAL A 142 -1.93 4.91 10.55
N PRO A 143 -0.88 4.48 9.82
CA PRO A 143 0.44 4.27 10.40
C PRO A 143 0.99 5.52 11.07
N GLN A 144 1.62 5.37 12.23
CA GLN A 144 2.14 6.50 13.01
C GLN A 144 3.12 7.38 12.24
N SER A 145 3.92 6.81 11.33
CA SER A 145 4.84 7.55 10.46
C SER A 145 4.14 8.50 9.48
N GLU A 146 2.86 8.26 9.19
CA GLU A 146 2.07 9.05 8.24
C GLU A 146 1.18 10.10 8.93
N TRP A 147 1.07 10.12 10.27
CA TRP A 147 0.18 11.05 10.97
C TRP A 147 0.46 12.51 10.57
N GLN A 148 1.72 12.96 10.63
CA GLN A 148 2.09 14.34 10.28
C GLN A 148 1.86 14.71 8.82
N HIS A 149 1.67 13.73 7.93
CA HIS A 149 1.39 13.91 6.50
C HIS A 149 -0.07 13.66 6.14
N THR A 150 -0.88 13.24 7.12
CA THR A 150 -2.27 12.86 6.89
C THR A 150 -3.15 14.07 7.21
N PRO A 151 -3.76 14.74 6.20
CA PRO A 151 -4.69 15.82 6.42
C PRO A 151 -5.91 15.34 7.21
N LEU A 152 -6.18 16.02 8.32
CA LEU A 152 -7.37 15.86 9.13
C LEU A 152 -8.21 17.13 9.01
N SER A 153 -9.48 16.97 8.64
CA SER A 153 -10.42 18.08 8.58
C SER A 153 -11.72 17.74 9.31
N MET A 154 -12.28 18.71 10.03
CA MET A 154 -13.61 18.60 10.60
C MET A 154 -14.62 19.46 9.84
N LYS A 155 -15.80 18.90 9.56
CA LYS A 155 -16.92 19.59 8.93
C LYS A 155 -18.10 19.64 9.87
N ALA A 156 -18.54 20.85 10.18
CA ALA A 156 -19.72 21.11 10.98
C ALA A 156 -21.00 21.01 10.14
N THR A 157 -21.95 20.20 10.58
CA THR A 157 -23.30 20.13 10.01
C THR A 157 -24.20 21.27 10.49
N ALA A 158 -25.44 21.33 9.97
CA ALA A 158 -26.44 22.33 10.35
C ALA A 158 -26.67 22.40 11.87
N GLY A 159 -26.63 21.27 12.58
CA GLY A 159 -26.87 21.23 14.03
C GLY A 159 -25.92 22.07 14.84
N LEU A 160 -24.62 22.11 14.47
CA LEU A 160 -23.64 22.95 15.14
C LEU A 160 -23.79 24.42 14.74
N ARG A 161 -24.17 24.71 13.49
CA ARG A 161 -24.41 26.09 12.99
C ARG A 161 -25.64 26.75 13.62
N LEU A 162 -26.60 25.94 14.10
CA LEU A 162 -27.81 26.42 14.76
C LEU A 162 -27.58 26.82 16.23
N LEU A 163 -26.43 26.47 16.81
CA LEU A 163 -26.08 26.94 18.14
C LEU A 163 -25.81 28.46 18.12
N PRO A 164 -26.01 29.17 19.24
CA PRO A 164 -25.53 30.53 19.39
C PRO A 164 -24.05 30.62 19.00
N GLY A 165 -23.67 31.63 18.19
CA GLY A 165 -22.35 31.68 17.54
C GLY A 165 -21.16 31.51 18.49
N HIS A 166 -21.23 32.06 19.71
CA HIS A 166 -20.17 31.88 20.71
C HIS A 166 -20.00 30.40 21.12
N LYS A 167 -21.09 29.64 21.30
CA LYS A 167 -21.05 28.23 21.70
C LYS A 167 -20.49 27.34 20.60
N ALA A 168 -20.93 27.57 19.37
CA ALA A 168 -20.39 26.85 18.21
C ALA A 168 -18.87 27.10 18.11
N GLN A 169 -18.45 28.36 18.23
CA GLN A 169 -17.04 28.74 18.13
C GLN A 169 -16.20 28.13 19.26
N GLU A 170 -16.69 28.14 20.49
CA GLU A 170 -16.01 27.52 21.63
C GLU A 170 -15.81 26.00 21.42
N ILE A 171 -16.83 25.29 20.92
CA ILE A 171 -16.72 23.86 20.58
C ILE A 171 -15.66 23.65 19.49
N LEU A 172 -15.71 24.42 18.41
CA LEU A 172 -14.78 24.31 17.29
C LEU A 172 -13.34 24.61 17.71
N GLN A 173 -13.16 25.56 18.63
CA GLN A 173 -11.86 25.90 19.19
C GLN A 173 -11.28 24.77 20.05
N GLU A 174 -12.08 24.14 20.92
CA GLU A 174 -11.61 23.00 21.71
C GLU A 174 -11.32 21.78 20.82
N CYS A 175 -12.11 21.56 19.75
CA CYS A 175 -11.81 20.51 18.77
C CYS A 175 -10.50 20.78 18.02
N ARG A 176 -10.24 22.04 17.62
CA ARG A 176 -8.98 22.42 16.97
C ARG A 176 -7.77 22.11 17.83
N LYS A 177 -7.80 22.51 19.11
CA LYS A 177 -6.70 22.23 20.05
C LYS A 177 -6.41 20.73 20.13
N MET A 178 -7.45 19.90 20.21
CA MET A 178 -7.27 18.45 20.19
C MET A 178 -6.60 17.98 18.89
N PHE A 179 -7.02 18.49 17.73
CA PHE A 179 -6.43 18.08 16.46
C PHE A 179 -4.98 18.51 16.32
N GLU A 180 -4.61 19.69 16.81
CA GLU A 180 -3.21 20.15 16.89
C GLU A 180 -2.36 19.20 17.76
N GLU A 181 -2.92 18.68 18.85
CA GLU A 181 -2.26 17.71 19.75
C GLU A 181 -2.29 16.27 19.22
N SER A 182 -3.06 15.99 18.16
CA SER A 182 -3.30 14.62 17.69
C SER A 182 -2.10 13.99 16.98
N GLY A 183 -1.22 14.82 16.41
CA GLY A 183 -0.14 14.43 15.50
C GLY A 183 -0.54 14.41 14.02
N PHE A 184 -1.83 14.56 13.71
CA PHE A 184 -2.31 14.73 12.33
C PHE A 184 -2.05 16.13 11.79
N GLN A 185 -2.02 16.27 10.47
CA GLN A 185 -1.96 17.59 9.84
C GLN A 185 -3.35 18.25 9.91
N ASP A 186 -3.55 19.17 10.85
CA ASP A 186 -4.83 19.91 10.93
C ASP A 186 -5.01 20.82 9.71
N CYS A 187 -5.99 20.47 8.87
CA CYS A 187 -6.42 21.23 7.70
C CYS A 187 -7.83 21.81 7.91
N THR A 188 -8.28 21.91 9.15
CA THR A 188 -9.65 22.28 9.44
C THR A 188 -9.87 23.78 9.19
N HIS A 189 -10.62 24.08 8.13
CA HIS A 189 -11.13 25.41 7.85
C HIS A 189 -12.56 25.54 8.38
N PHE A 190 -12.73 26.28 9.48
CA PHE A 190 -14.05 26.65 9.97
C PHE A 190 -14.47 27.95 9.27
N SER A 191 -15.28 27.82 8.22
CA SER A 191 -15.95 28.98 7.62
C SER A 191 -16.97 29.51 8.62
N SER A 192 -16.79 30.76 9.04
CA SER A 192 -17.78 31.54 9.80
C SER A 192 -19.02 31.83 9.00
#